data_AF-A0A8E0QUQ8-F1
#
_entry.id   AF-A0A8E0QUQ8-F1
#
_cell.length_a   1.000
_cell.length_b   1.000
_cell.length_c   1.000
_cell.angle_alpha   90.00
_cell.angle_beta   90.00
_cell.angle_gamma   90.00
#
_symmetry.space_group_name_H-M   'P 1'
#
loop_
_entity.id
_entity.type
_entity.pdbx_description
1 polymer ?
#
loop_
_entity_poly.entity_id
_entity_poly.type
_entity_poly.pdbx_seq_one_letter_code
_entity_poly.pdbx_strand_id
1 'polypeptide(L)'
;MNDEQNLPMQLFGPVLITLDPFAPPHPLLVAGVWELTDLEISTDTLQALNSLPAIQNKRGLSFCLSWTGRGFLEDAITSGLTVAVEHLGAKVPFAIEHHPDLLDATELPQLHWSLADHVIRTLLSLLRVYILVIEISLILLGALRGSLKNKLCLPRK
;
A
#
# COMPACT_ATOMS: atom_id res chain seq x y z
N MET A 1 -29.28 -0.59 -13.66
CA MET A 1 -28.55 -1.83 -13.32
C MET A 1 -28.07 -2.42 -14.64
N ASN A 2 -26.75 -2.64 -14.80
CA ASN A 2 -25.98 -2.71 -16.06
C ASN A 2 -25.52 -1.35 -16.64
N ASP A 3 -25.69 -0.26 -15.89
CA ASP A 3 -25.43 1.09 -16.41
C ASP A 3 -23.93 1.33 -16.64
N GLU A 4 -23.07 0.75 -15.80
CA GLU A 4 -21.60 0.85 -15.93
C GLU A 4 -21.06 0.17 -17.18
N GLN A 5 -21.70 -0.92 -17.61
CA GLN A 5 -21.32 -1.66 -18.82
C GLN A 5 -22.03 -1.15 -20.08
N ASN A 6 -22.98 -0.21 -19.94
CA ASN A 6 -23.83 0.29 -21.01
C ASN A 6 -24.53 -0.83 -21.80
N LEU A 7 -25.06 -1.84 -21.10
CA LEU A 7 -25.71 -3.01 -21.71
C LEU A 7 -27.24 -2.94 -21.62
N PRO A 8 -27.98 -3.20 -22.71
CA PRO A 8 -29.44 -3.12 -22.71
C PRO A 8 -30.07 -4.25 -21.90
N MET A 9 -30.78 -3.88 -20.83
CA MET A 9 -31.41 -4.83 -19.92
C MET A 9 -32.48 -5.71 -20.58
N GLN A 10 -33.19 -5.21 -21.61
CA GLN A 10 -34.20 -6.01 -22.33
C GLN A 10 -33.60 -7.23 -23.04
N LEU A 11 -32.33 -7.16 -23.44
CA LEU A 11 -31.66 -8.25 -24.16
C LEU A 11 -30.94 -9.20 -23.22
N PHE A 12 -30.28 -8.67 -22.19
CA PHE A 12 -29.35 -9.44 -21.36
C PHE A 12 -29.86 -9.72 -19.94
N GLY A 13 -30.95 -9.09 -19.51
CA GLY A 13 -31.35 -9.11 -18.11
C GLY A 13 -30.29 -8.45 -17.22
N PRO A 14 -30.28 -8.70 -15.89
CA PRO A 14 -29.24 -8.20 -14.99
C PRO A 14 -27.91 -8.93 -15.20
N VAL A 15 -26.84 -8.18 -15.44
CA VAL A 15 -25.46 -8.67 -15.59
C VAL A 15 -24.67 -8.26 -14.36
N LEU A 16 -24.11 -9.24 -13.68
CA LEU A 16 -23.39 -9.05 -12.42
C LEU A 16 -22.00 -9.67 -12.53
N ILE A 17 -21.01 -8.98 -11.97
CA ILE A 17 -19.67 -9.52 -11.71
C ILE A 17 -19.52 -9.59 -10.20
N THR A 18 -19.14 -10.75 -9.68
CA THR A 18 -18.91 -10.95 -8.25
C THR A 18 -17.49 -11.42 -8.05
N LEU A 19 -16.72 -10.63 -7.30
CA LEU A 19 -15.36 -10.96 -6.89
C LEU A 19 -15.41 -11.65 -5.53
N ASP A 20 -14.72 -12.77 -5.38
CA ASP A 20 -14.57 -13.55 -4.13
C ASP A 20 -15.87 -13.73 -3.31
N PRO A 21 -16.92 -14.33 -3.91
CA PRO A 21 -18.18 -14.52 -3.21
C PRO A 21 -18.02 -15.48 -2.02
N PHE A 22 -18.59 -15.12 -0.86
CA PHE A 22 -18.60 -15.98 0.33
C PHE A 22 -19.25 -17.36 0.09
N ALA A 23 -20.28 -17.40 -0.76
CA ALA A 23 -20.93 -18.64 -1.20
C ALA A 23 -21.06 -18.63 -2.72
N PRO A 24 -20.88 -19.78 -3.40
CA PRO A 24 -20.92 -19.82 -4.85
C PRO A 24 -22.30 -19.38 -5.37
N PRO A 25 -22.35 -18.54 -6.42
CA PRO A 25 -23.60 -18.19 -7.07
C PRO A 25 -24.31 -19.43 -7.63
N HIS A 26 -25.63 -19.36 -7.75
CA HIS A 26 -26.43 -20.48 -8.25
C HIS A 26 -25.94 -20.89 -9.65
N PRO A 27 -25.59 -22.17 -9.90
CA PRO A 27 -24.84 -22.57 -11.09
C PRO A 27 -25.58 -22.29 -12.41
N LEU A 28 -26.92 -22.32 -12.40
CA LEU A 28 -27.73 -21.97 -13.58
C LEU A 28 -27.71 -20.48 -13.97
N LEU A 29 -27.24 -19.59 -13.08
CA LEU A 29 -27.15 -18.15 -13.32
C LEU A 29 -25.72 -17.70 -13.64
N VAL A 30 -24.74 -18.60 -13.55
CA VAL A 30 -23.33 -18.31 -13.78
C VAL A 30 -23.02 -18.44 -15.27
N ALA A 31 -22.66 -17.33 -15.91
CA ALA A 31 -22.21 -17.33 -17.30
C ALA A 31 -20.75 -17.78 -17.45
N GLY A 32 -19.91 -17.52 -16.45
CA GLY A 32 -18.50 -17.89 -16.45
C GLY A 32 -17.86 -17.66 -15.08
N VAL A 33 -16.78 -18.38 -14.83
CA VAL A 33 -15.92 -18.23 -13.65
C VAL A 33 -14.49 -18.08 -14.15
N TRP A 34 -13.79 -17.09 -13.62
CA TRP A 34 -12.39 -16.84 -13.91
C TRP A 34 -11.64 -16.82 -12.58
N GLU A 35 -10.54 -17.56 -12.54
CA GLU A 35 -9.61 -17.53 -11.42
C GLU A 35 -8.44 -16.65 -11.82
N LEU A 36 -8.22 -15.58 -11.05
CA LEU A 36 -7.07 -14.71 -11.21
C LEU A 36 -6.25 -14.80 -9.92
N THR A 37 -4.95 -14.98 -10.07
CA THR A 37 -4.03 -14.90 -8.93
C THR A 37 -3.61 -13.46 -8.75
N ASP A 38 -3.98 -12.87 -7.63
CA ASP A 38 -3.41 -11.59 -7.22
C ASP A 38 -1.94 -11.76 -6.88
N LEU A 39 -1.11 -10.89 -7.41
CA LEU A 39 0.32 -10.84 -7.11
C LEU A 39 0.50 -10.04 -5.82
N GLU A 40 0.91 -10.74 -4.75
CA GLU A 40 1.20 -10.11 -3.48
C GLU A 40 2.54 -9.35 -3.52
N ILE A 41 2.51 -8.09 -3.08
CA ILE A 41 3.73 -7.29 -2.93
C ILE A 41 4.41 -7.72 -1.63
N SER A 42 5.49 -8.47 -1.77
CA SER A 42 6.37 -8.85 -0.67
C SER A 42 7.71 -8.13 -0.73
N THR A 43 8.50 -8.21 0.34
CA THR A 43 9.89 -7.71 0.35
C THR A 43 10.73 -8.35 -0.75
N ASP A 44 10.50 -9.64 -1.01
CA ASP A 44 11.24 -10.40 -2.01
C ASP A 44 10.84 -9.95 -3.41
N THR A 45 9.56 -9.68 -3.63
CA THR A 45 9.05 -9.10 -4.89
C THR A 45 9.71 -7.74 -5.17
N LEU A 46 9.82 -6.88 -4.16
CA LEU A 46 10.47 -5.56 -4.30
C LEU A 46 11.97 -5.68 -4.57
N GLN A 47 12.67 -6.61 -3.92
CA GLN A 47 14.10 -6.86 -4.19
C GLN A 47 14.33 -7.40 -5.61
N ALA A 48 13.47 -8.31 -6.07
CA ALA A 48 13.51 -8.81 -7.43
C ALA A 48 13.27 -7.69 -8.45
N LEU A 49 12.30 -6.80 -8.17
CA LEU A 49 12.01 -5.65 -9.01
C LEU A 49 13.19 -4.67 -9.10
N ASN A 50 13.82 -4.35 -7.97
CA ASN A 50 15.03 -3.51 -7.94
C ASN A 50 16.22 -4.14 -8.69
N SER A 51 16.25 -5.48 -8.77
CA SER A 51 17.29 -6.22 -9.51
C SER A 51 16.98 -6.34 -11.01
N LEU A 52 15.77 -6.02 -11.46
CA LEU A 52 15.32 -6.19 -12.83
C LEU A 52 16.17 -5.41 -13.86
N PRO A 53 16.59 -4.15 -13.64
CA PRO A 53 17.44 -3.43 -14.59
C PRO A 53 18.75 -4.16 -14.90
N ALA A 54 19.27 -4.96 -13.96
CA ALA A 54 20.51 -5.70 -14.15
C ALA A 54 20.39 -6.83 -15.20
N ILE A 55 19.19 -7.27 -15.56
CA ILE A 55 18.96 -8.35 -16.53
C ILE A 55 18.25 -7.91 -17.81
N GLN A 56 17.81 -6.65 -17.91
CA GLN A 56 17.12 -6.12 -19.07
C GLN A 56 18.00 -6.05 -20.33
N ASN A 57 17.40 -6.37 -21.48
CA ASN A 57 18.03 -6.38 -22.80
C ASN A 57 19.34 -7.21 -22.87
N LYS A 58 19.46 -8.23 -22.02
CA LYS A 58 20.61 -9.15 -22.01
C LYS A 58 20.22 -10.46 -22.65
N ARG A 59 21.11 -10.97 -23.52
CA ARG A 59 20.89 -12.24 -24.25
C ARG A 59 19.61 -12.21 -25.11
N GLY A 60 19.22 -11.03 -25.60
CA GLY A 60 17.99 -10.86 -26.38
C GLY A 60 16.70 -11.01 -25.56
N LEU A 61 16.77 -10.95 -24.24
CA LEU A 61 15.62 -11.03 -23.35
C LEU A 61 15.28 -9.65 -22.81
N SER A 62 14.00 -9.31 -22.86
CA SER A 62 13.43 -8.09 -22.29
C SER A 62 12.16 -8.45 -21.54
N PHE A 63 11.97 -7.83 -20.38
CA PHE A 63 10.85 -8.10 -19.49
C PHE A 63 9.97 -6.85 -19.38
N CYS A 64 8.68 -6.98 -19.65
CA CYS A 64 7.70 -5.90 -19.49
C CYS A 64 6.49 -6.45 -18.75
N LEU A 65 6.11 -5.81 -17.64
CA LEU A 65 5.04 -6.23 -16.74
C LEU A 65 4.43 -4.99 -16.07
N SER A 66 3.24 -5.13 -15.52
CA SER A 66 2.58 -4.07 -14.72
C SER A 66 3.43 -3.60 -13.53
N TRP A 67 4.29 -4.47 -13.03
CA TRP A 67 5.11 -4.24 -11.85
C TRP A 67 6.38 -3.44 -12.10
N THR A 68 6.75 -3.11 -13.35
CA THR A 68 7.88 -2.21 -13.65
C THR A 68 7.51 -0.73 -13.49
N GLY A 69 6.62 -0.45 -12.55
CA GLY A 69 5.96 0.83 -12.32
C GLY A 69 5.10 0.73 -11.05
N ARG A 70 3.85 1.19 -11.11
CA ARG A 70 2.96 1.23 -9.95
C ARG A 70 2.17 -0.07 -9.70
N GLY A 71 2.23 -1.03 -10.63
CA GLY A 71 1.49 -2.30 -10.54
C GLY A 71 0.16 -2.30 -11.28
N PHE A 72 -0.19 -1.24 -12.02
CA PHE A 72 -1.44 -1.16 -12.77
C PHE A 72 -1.30 -1.69 -14.21
N LEU A 73 -2.43 -1.89 -14.89
CA LEU A 73 -2.45 -2.38 -16.26
C LEU A 73 -1.75 -1.39 -17.23
N GLU A 74 -1.87 -0.10 -16.96
CA GLU A 74 -1.24 0.96 -17.73
C GLU A 74 0.29 0.83 -17.71
N ASP A 75 0.87 0.41 -16.59
CA ASP A 75 2.33 0.21 -16.46
C ASP A 75 2.81 -0.97 -17.32
N ALA A 76 1.97 -2.00 -17.52
CA ALA A 76 2.27 -3.10 -18.44
C ALA A 76 2.30 -2.63 -19.90
N ILE A 77 1.37 -1.75 -20.28
CA ILE A 77 1.32 -1.16 -21.62
C ILE A 77 2.54 -0.27 -21.84
N THR A 78 2.80 0.65 -20.91
CA THR A 78 3.92 1.59 -20.98
C THR A 78 5.24 0.83 -21.06
N SER A 79 5.49 -0.13 -20.17
CA SER A 79 6.73 -0.93 -20.19
C SER A 79 6.90 -1.76 -21.46
N GLY A 80 5.81 -2.31 -22.00
CA GLY A 80 5.83 -3.01 -23.28
C GLY A 80 6.22 -2.10 -24.44
N LEU A 81 5.67 -0.89 -24.48
CA LEU A 81 6.02 0.12 -25.49
C LEU A 81 7.46 0.60 -25.34
N THR A 82 7.94 0.80 -24.11
CA THR A 82 9.34 1.16 -23.83
C THR A 82 10.28 0.08 -24.34
N VAL A 83 10.03 -1.20 -24.05
CA VAL A 83 10.84 -2.31 -24.58
C VAL A 83 10.80 -2.33 -26.11
N ALA A 84 9.63 -2.13 -26.72
CA ALA A 84 9.50 -2.11 -28.18
C ALA A 84 10.32 -0.98 -28.82
N VAL A 85 10.32 0.21 -28.23
CA VAL A 85 11.06 1.37 -28.75
C VAL A 85 12.55 1.25 -28.45
N GLU A 86 12.93 1.05 -27.19
CA GLU A 86 14.31 1.14 -26.72
C GLU A 86 15.13 -0.11 -27.04
N HIS A 87 14.55 -1.30 -26.89
CA HIS A 87 15.28 -2.55 -27.09
C HIS A 87 15.12 -3.10 -28.51
N LEU A 88 13.97 -2.87 -29.15
CA LEU A 88 13.64 -3.41 -30.48
C LEU A 88 13.63 -2.36 -31.60
N GLY A 89 13.75 -1.07 -31.29
CA GLY A 89 13.85 0.00 -32.29
C GLY A 89 12.54 0.37 -32.98
N ALA A 90 11.39 0.02 -32.40
CA ALA A 90 10.09 0.41 -32.91
C ALA A 90 9.90 1.93 -32.87
N LYS A 91 9.13 2.48 -33.81
CA LYS A 91 8.75 3.90 -33.83
C LYS A 91 7.27 4.02 -33.53
N VAL A 92 6.93 4.71 -32.46
CA VAL A 92 5.55 4.99 -32.06
C VAL A 92 5.14 6.41 -32.48
N PRO A 93 3.86 6.64 -32.85
CA PRO A 93 3.41 7.94 -33.34
C PRO A 93 3.06 8.95 -32.23
N PHE A 94 3.33 8.61 -30.97
CA PHE A 94 3.05 9.42 -29.78
C PHE A 94 4.20 9.33 -28.79
N ALA A 95 4.34 10.31 -27.90
CA ALA A 95 5.30 10.26 -26.81
C ALA A 95 4.85 9.25 -25.75
N ILE A 96 5.79 8.49 -25.20
CA ILE A 96 5.54 7.60 -24.07
C ILE A 96 5.79 8.42 -22.80
N GLU A 97 4.75 8.63 -22.00
CA GLU A 97 4.87 9.24 -20.68
C GLU A 97 4.90 8.17 -19.61
N HIS A 98 5.90 8.25 -18.73
CA HIS A 98 6.01 7.39 -17.58
C HIS A 98 5.33 8.04 -16.39
N HIS A 99 4.52 7.27 -15.68
CA HIS A 99 4.13 7.65 -14.33
C HIS A 99 5.36 7.56 -13.42
N PRO A 100 5.48 8.47 -12.42
CA PRO A 100 6.57 8.40 -11.46
C PRO A 100 6.57 7.01 -10.79
N ASP A 101 7.71 6.33 -10.86
CA ASP A 101 7.87 4.97 -10.40
C ASP A 101 7.76 4.92 -8.86
N LEU A 102 7.16 3.86 -8.31
CA LEU A 102 7.10 3.64 -6.86
C LEU A 102 8.50 3.38 -6.28
N LEU A 103 9.42 2.87 -7.11
CA LEU A 103 10.82 2.69 -6.72
C LEU A 103 11.64 3.96 -6.87
N ASP A 104 11.32 4.85 -7.82
CA ASP A 104 11.87 6.22 -7.86
C ASP A 104 11.31 7.09 -6.73
N ALA A 105 10.41 6.58 -5.89
CA ALA A 105 10.15 7.16 -4.58
C ALA A 105 11.36 7.05 -3.62
N THR A 106 12.55 6.65 -4.07
CA THR A 106 13.80 7.11 -3.44
C THR A 106 14.02 8.62 -3.56
N GLU A 107 13.31 9.29 -4.48
CA GLU A 107 12.99 10.71 -4.45
C GLU A 107 11.60 10.97 -3.84
N LEU A 108 11.19 10.20 -2.81
CA LEU A 108 10.51 10.85 -1.68
C LEU A 108 11.36 12.09 -1.42
N PRO A 109 10.81 13.32 -1.49
CA PRO A 109 11.60 14.55 -1.44
C PRO A 109 12.58 14.32 -0.33
N GLN A 110 13.88 14.19 -0.65
CA GLN A 110 14.86 13.82 0.36
C GLN A 110 14.55 14.78 1.46
N LEU A 111 13.99 14.25 2.55
CA LEU A 111 13.49 15.08 3.61
C LEU A 111 14.80 15.48 4.21
N HIS A 112 15.36 16.57 3.68
CA HIS A 112 16.49 17.25 4.22
C HIS A 112 15.91 17.60 5.58
N TRP A 113 16.20 16.74 6.55
CA TRP A 113 15.58 16.84 7.85
C TRP A 113 16.06 18.17 8.36
N SER A 114 15.22 19.18 8.22
CA SER A 114 15.59 20.52 8.55
C SER A 114 15.86 20.51 10.05
N LEU A 115 16.69 21.42 10.53
CA LEU A 115 16.87 21.59 11.97
C LEU A 115 15.50 21.74 12.67
N ALA A 116 14.52 22.31 11.97
CA ALA A 116 13.13 22.38 12.40
C ALA A 116 12.51 21.00 12.72
N ASP A 117 12.74 19.98 11.89
CA ASP A 117 12.14 18.65 12.11
C ASP A 117 12.75 17.93 13.31
N HIS A 118 14.04 18.13 13.55
CA HIS A 118 14.71 17.62 14.74
C HIS A 118 14.21 18.32 16.02
N VAL A 119 13.98 19.64 15.94
CA VAL A 119 13.39 20.41 17.05
C VAL A 119 11.94 19.98 17.32
N ILE A 120 11.13 19.77 16.28
CA ILE A 120 9.75 19.30 16.42
C ILE A 120 9.72 17.90 17.04
N ARG A 121 10.57 16.97 16.56
CA ARG A 121 10.65 15.60 17.12
C ARG A 121 11.11 15.58 18.57
N THR A 122 12.06 16.44 18.94
CA THR A 122 12.53 16.55 20.34
C THR A 122 11.47 17.15 21.25
N LEU A 123 10.77 18.20 20.81
CA LEU A 123 9.64 18.78 21.55
C LEU A 123 8.51 17.76 21.77
N LEU A 124 8.11 17.03 20.72
CA LEU A 124 7.09 15.99 20.83
C LEU A 124 7.52 14.86 21.76
N SER A 125 8.80 14.48 21.72
CA SER A 125 9.35 13.46 22.62
C SER A 125 9.35 13.93 24.07
N LEU A 126 9.72 15.18 24.33
CA LEU A 126 9.67 15.78 25.68
C LEU A 126 8.24 15.89 26.21
N LEU A 127 7.29 16.32 25.36
CA LEU A 127 5.88 16.38 25.71
C LEU A 127 5.35 14.99 26.09
N ARG A 128 5.69 13.95 25.31
CA ARG A 128 5.31 12.57 25.60
C ARG A 128 5.88 12.09 26.93
N VAL A 129 7.15 12.36 27.21
CA VAL A 129 7.78 12.01 28.50
C VAL A 129 7.10 12.75 29.65
N TYR A 130 6.79 14.03 29.49
CA TYR A 130 6.12 14.82 30.51
C TYR A 130 4.73 14.28 30.87
N ILE A 131 3.93 13.90 29.86
CA ILE A 131 2.62 13.27 30.06
C ILE A 131 2.78 11.96 30.85
N LEU A 132 3.75 11.11 30.49
CA LEU A 132 4.01 9.86 31.20
C LEU A 132 4.45 10.09 32.65
N VAL A 133 5.28 11.10 32.92
CA VAL A 133 5.69 11.47 34.29
C VAL A 133 4.49 11.93 35.11
N ILE A 134 3.60 12.76 34.55
CA ILE A 134 2.37 13.16 35.22
C ILE A 134 1.52 11.93 35.54
N GLU A 135 1.30 11.05 34.58
CA GLU A 135 0.49 9.84 34.77
C GLU A 135 1.05 8.95 35.89
N ILE A 136 2.36 8.68 35.86
CA ILE A 136 3.05 7.93 36.93
C ILE A 136 2.92 8.63 38.28
N SER A 137 3.07 9.96 38.32
CA SER A 137 2.96 10.74 39.55
C SER A 137 1.55 10.70 40.14
N LEU A 138 0.51 10.74 39.29
CA LEU A 138 -0.89 10.63 39.70
C LEU A 138 -1.20 9.22 40.24
N ILE A 139 -0.67 8.18 39.60
CA ILE A 139 -0.80 6.80 40.06
C ILE A 139 -0.11 6.64 41.43
N LEU A 140 1.11 7.17 41.59
CA LEU A 140 1.86 7.09 42.84
C LEU A 140 1.16 7.88 43.97
N LEU A 141 0.63 9.07 43.68
CA LEU A 141 -0.14 9.86 44.64
C LEU A 141 -1.45 9.17 45.03
N GLY A 142 -2.13 8.52 44.06
CA GLY A 142 -3.28 7.68 44.31
C GLY A 142 -2.97 6.49 45.23
N ALA A 143 -1.84 5.82 45.00
CA ALA A 143 -1.37 4.71 45.84
C ALA A 143 -1.00 5.17 47.27
N LEU A 144 -0.32 6.31 47.43
CA LEU A 144 -0.04 6.88 48.75
C LEU A 144 -1.31 7.29 49.49
N ARG A 145 -2.28 7.90 48.80
CA ARG A 145 -3.57 8.28 49.38
C ARG A 145 -4.39 7.05 49.80
N GLY A 146 -4.36 5.97 49.02
CA GLY A 146 -4.95 4.68 49.39
C GLY A 146 -4.26 4.04 50.61
N SER A 147 -2.93 4.10 50.67
CA SER A 147 -2.13 3.60 51.80
C SER A 147 -2.38 4.37 53.10
N LEU A 148 -2.50 5.70 53.04
CA LEU A 148 -2.86 6.52 54.21
C LEU A 148 -4.28 6.25 54.71
N LYS A 149 -5.27 6.11 53.82
CA LYS A 149 -6.65 5.75 54.21
C LYS A 149 -6.70 4.38 54.90
N ASN A 150 -5.95 3.39 54.39
CA ASN A 150 -5.89 2.06 54.99
C ASN A 150 -5.21 2.06 56.37
N LYS A 151 -4.25 2.96 56.62
CA LYS A 151 -3.61 3.11 57.94
C LYS A 151 -4.50 3.84 58.96
N LEU A 152 -5.37 4.76 58.54
CA LEU A 152 -6.33 5.43 59.44
C LEU A 152 -7.55 4.56 59.82
N CYS A 153 -7.86 3.51 59.04
CA CYS A 153 -8.95 2.56 59.32
C CYS A 153 -8.50 1.29 60.07
N LEU A 154 -7.35 1.30 60.74
CA LEU A 154 -7.01 0.23 61.68
C LEU A 154 -7.73 0.47 63.01
N PRO A 155 -8.49 -0.51 63.54
CA PRO A 155 -9.15 -0.36 64.83
C PRO A 155 -8.10 -0.19 65.93
N ARG A 156 -8.21 0.90 66.70
CA ARG A 156 -7.53 1.03 68.00
C ARG A 156 -8.03 -0.14 68.87
N LYS A 157 -7.12 -1.03 69.26
CA LYS A 157 -7.34 -1.97 70.38
C LYS A 157 -7.57 -1.20 71.66
#